data_AF-A0A818H1R9-F1
#
_entry.id   AF-A0A818H1R9-F1
#
_cell.length_a   1.000
_cell.length_b   1.000
_cell.length_c   1.000
_cell.angle_alpha   90.00
_cell.angle_beta   90.00
_cell.angle_gamma   90.00
#
_symmetry.space_group_name_H-M   'P 1'
#
loop_
_entity.id
_entity.type
_entity.pdbx_description
1 polymer ?
#
loop_
_entity_poly.entity_id
_entity_poly.type
_entity_poly.pdbx_seq_one_letter_code
_entity_poly.pdbx_strand_id
1 'polypeptide(L)'
;MGAHQIAIIPELPDDTTGHADGMLMWVSNDKILLSQASEPQRTQIMSELEKSFPGVKIIEIPDYYQHATWKGFTSACNIFVNAIVTDQYIYMPTFNGPHDTSMFDLIQSHTIKKVIAVPAEKVSFMGGSVRCLSWQVASGFDICNGMFYDSIGNYAYFATRTYPYITGCFGPGNYPSVLPSCTTNKPKAYTKSSYVLK
;
A
#
# COMPACT_ATOMS: atom_id res chain seq x y z
N MET A 1 -12.72 -8.83 5.84
CA MET A 1 -12.06 -8.84 4.51
C MET A 1 -13.00 -9.20 3.36
N GLY A 2 -14.02 -10.05 3.51
CA GLY A 2 -15.04 -10.26 2.47
C GLY A 2 -14.50 -10.61 1.07
N ALA A 3 -13.25 -11.08 1.02
CA ALA A 3 -12.54 -11.35 -0.20
C ALA A 3 -13.05 -12.68 -0.77
N HIS A 4 -13.30 -12.67 -2.08
CA HIS A 4 -13.77 -13.86 -2.80
C HIS A 4 -12.64 -14.52 -3.60
N GLN A 5 -11.51 -13.82 -3.73
CA GLN A 5 -10.31 -14.24 -4.46
C GLN A 5 -9.10 -13.88 -3.62
N ILE A 6 -8.15 -14.81 -3.50
CA ILE A 6 -6.93 -14.68 -2.71
C ILE A 6 -5.80 -15.33 -3.52
N ALA A 7 -4.69 -14.60 -3.69
CA ALA A 7 -3.47 -15.14 -4.26
C ALA A 7 -2.42 -15.31 -3.16
N ILE A 8 -1.78 -16.47 -3.08
CA ILE A 8 -0.69 -16.76 -2.13
C ILE A 8 0.62 -16.85 -2.90
N ILE A 9 1.31 -15.72 -3.00
CA ILE A 9 2.60 -15.64 -3.72
C ILE A 9 3.74 -16.13 -2.82
N PRO A 10 4.74 -16.83 -3.38
CA PRO A 10 5.93 -17.24 -2.62
C PRO A 10 6.81 -16.04 -2.27
N GLU A 11 7.54 -16.16 -1.17
CA GLU A 11 8.61 -15.24 -0.82
C GLU A 11 9.76 -15.30 -1.85
N LEU A 12 10.38 -14.16 -2.13
CA LEU A 12 11.57 -14.12 -2.97
C LEU A 12 12.81 -14.58 -2.19
N PRO A 13 13.83 -15.13 -2.86
CA PRO A 13 15.14 -15.35 -2.23
C PRO A 13 15.65 -14.04 -1.62
N ASP A 14 16.14 -14.10 -0.39
CA ASP A 14 16.65 -12.95 0.38
C ASP A 14 15.61 -11.89 0.79
N ASP A 15 14.31 -12.12 0.56
CA ASP A 15 13.26 -11.31 1.21
C ASP A 15 13.19 -11.67 2.70
N THR A 16 13.47 -10.70 3.56
CA THR A 16 13.44 -10.90 5.02
C THR A 16 12.08 -10.59 5.64
N THR A 17 11.15 -10.07 4.85
CA THR A 17 9.84 -9.59 5.32
C THR A 17 8.67 -10.46 4.84
N GLY A 18 8.79 -11.07 3.65
CA GLY A 18 7.70 -11.79 3.00
C GLY A 18 6.53 -10.88 2.61
N HIS A 19 6.78 -9.57 2.48
CA HIS A 19 5.73 -8.59 2.25
C HIS A 19 5.41 -8.44 0.76
N ALA A 20 4.16 -8.73 0.39
CA ALA A 20 3.68 -8.56 -0.97
C ALA A 20 3.74 -7.12 -1.49
N ASP A 21 3.74 -6.12 -0.61
CA ASP A 21 3.84 -4.69 -0.97
C ASP A 21 5.26 -4.26 -1.40
N GLY A 22 6.24 -5.15 -1.27
CA GLY A 22 7.56 -5.04 -1.91
C GLY A 22 7.63 -5.71 -3.29
N MET A 23 6.65 -6.54 -3.63
CA MET A 23 6.68 -7.36 -4.85
C MET A 23 5.73 -6.83 -5.93
N LEU A 24 4.55 -6.34 -5.52
CA LEU A 24 3.51 -5.93 -6.47
C LEU A 24 2.63 -4.82 -5.92
N MET A 25 1.94 -4.14 -6.83
CA MET A 25 0.87 -3.22 -6.47
C MET A 25 -0.28 -3.26 -7.48
N TRP A 26 -1.50 -3.03 -6.99
CA TRP A 26 -2.66 -2.79 -7.84
C TRP A 26 -2.61 -1.36 -8.38
N VAL A 27 -2.43 -1.19 -9.69
CA VAL A 27 -2.38 0.16 -10.30
C VAL A 27 -3.76 0.62 -10.80
N SER A 28 -4.66 -0.34 -11.04
CA SER A 28 -6.10 -0.17 -11.27
C SER A 28 -6.85 -1.43 -10.81
N ASN A 29 -8.19 -1.42 -10.85
CA ASN A 29 -9.01 -2.53 -10.38
C ASN A 29 -8.82 -3.83 -11.18
N ASP A 30 -8.25 -3.72 -12.37
CA ASP A 30 -8.07 -4.77 -13.38
C ASP A 30 -6.60 -4.98 -13.74
N LYS A 31 -5.66 -4.36 -13.01
CA LYS A 31 -4.23 -4.39 -13.37
C LYS A 31 -3.31 -4.39 -12.16
N ILE A 32 -2.37 -5.32 -12.16
CA ILE A 32 -1.29 -5.42 -11.19
C ILE A 32 0.03 -5.09 -11.89
N LEU A 33 0.87 -4.28 -11.25
CA LEU A 33 2.28 -4.18 -11.60
C LEU A 33 3.07 -5.10 -10.67
N LEU A 34 3.87 -5.98 -11.25
CA LEU A 34 4.70 -6.96 -10.56
C LEU A 34 6.17 -6.63 -10.82
N SER A 35 6.95 -6.40 -9.76
CA SER A 35 8.41 -6.32 -9.89
C SER A 35 8.94 -7.62 -10.45
N GLN A 36 9.83 -7.55 -11.44
CA GLN A 36 10.46 -8.72 -12.05
C GLN A 36 11.11 -9.61 -10.99
N ALA A 37 10.88 -10.91 -11.09
CA ALA A 37 11.50 -11.92 -10.25
C ALA A 37 12.35 -12.87 -11.12
N SER A 38 13.30 -13.57 -10.50
CA SER A 38 14.03 -14.67 -11.14
C SER A 38 13.21 -15.96 -11.15
N GLU A 39 13.53 -16.88 -12.05
CA GLU A 39 13.00 -18.24 -11.99
C GLU A 39 13.63 -19.02 -10.81
N PRO A 40 12.89 -19.94 -10.16
CA PRO A 40 11.53 -20.37 -10.50
C PRO A 40 10.39 -19.50 -9.92
N GLN A 41 10.70 -18.52 -9.06
CA GLN A 41 9.69 -17.73 -8.35
C GLN A 41 8.80 -16.95 -9.30
N ARG A 42 9.37 -16.39 -10.36
CA ARG A 42 8.62 -15.68 -11.40
C ARG A 42 7.46 -16.53 -11.94
N THR A 43 7.73 -17.76 -12.37
CA THR A 43 6.68 -18.66 -12.88
C THR A 43 5.64 -18.99 -11.81
N GLN A 44 6.07 -19.21 -10.57
CA GLN A 44 5.16 -19.51 -9.45
C GLN A 44 4.23 -18.34 -9.13
N ILE A 45 4.78 -17.12 -9.03
CA ILE A 45 4.03 -15.89 -8.77
C ILE A 45 3.04 -15.63 -9.91
N MET A 46 3.49 -15.68 -11.17
CA MET A 46 2.63 -15.45 -12.33
C MET A 46 1.48 -16.45 -12.38
N SER A 47 1.76 -17.75 -12.21
CA SER A 47 0.74 -18.80 -12.25
C SER A 47 -0.30 -18.62 -11.15
N GLU A 48 0.13 -18.26 -9.93
CA GLU A 48 -0.78 -18.01 -8.82
C GLU A 48 -1.65 -16.76 -9.05
N LEU A 49 -1.06 -15.65 -9.51
CA LEU A 49 -1.80 -14.41 -9.78
C LEU A 49 -2.85 -14.60 -10.88
N GLU A 50 -2.49 -15.27 -11.98
CA GLU A 50 -3.40 -15.53 -13.10
C GLU A 50 -4.54 -16.47 -12.71
N LYS A 51 -4.24 -17.50 -11.90
CA LYS A 51 -5.25 -18.43 -11.38
C LYS A 51 -6.21 -17.76 -10.40
N SER A 52 -5.68 -16.95 -9.49
CA SER A 52 -6.45 -16.36 -8.39
C SER A 52 -7.22 -15.12 -8.82
N PHE A 53 -6.75 -14.41 -9.84
CA PHE A 53 -7.36 -13.18 -10.37
C PHE A 53 -7.66 -13.27 -11.87
N PRO A 54 -8.57 -14.16 -12.32
CA PRO A 54 -8.98 -14.26 -13.72
C PRO A 54 -9.50 -12.91 -14.23
N GLY A 55 -8.95 -12.46 -15.36
CA GLY A 55 -9.31 -11.19 -16.01
C GLY A 55 -8.52 -9.98 -15.52
N VAL A 56 -7.65 -10.13 -14.52
CA VAL A 56 -6.70 -9.09 -14.11
C VAL A 56 -5.44 -9.17 -14.97
N LYS A 57 -5.02 -8.04 -15.54
CA LYS A 57 -3.79 -7.95 -16.33
C LYS A 57 -2.58 -7.80 -15.40
N ILE A 58 -1.68 -8.77 -15.44
CA ILE A 58 -0.40 -8.70 -14.76
C ILE A 58 0.63 -8.06 -15.71
N ILE A 59 1.33 -7.03 -15.25
CA ILE A 59 2.38 -6.36 -16.00
C ILE A 59 3.67 -6.43 -15.19
N GLU A 60 4.65 -7.14 -15.71
CA GLU A 60 5.99 -7.14 -15.14
C GLU A 60 6.69 -5.81 -15.41
N ILE A 61 7.29 -5.23 -14.39
CA ILE A 61 8.10 -4.02 -14.46
C ILE A 61 9.54 -4.33 -14.02
N PRO A 62 10.54 -3.59 -14.51
CA PRO A 62 11.93 -3.82 -14.12
C PRO A 62 12.11 -3.77 -12.60
N ASP A 63 12.88 -4.73 -12.08
CA ASP A 63 13.37 -4.66 -10.71
C ASP A 63 14.75 -4.00 -10.68
N TYR A 64 14.86 -2.91 -9.91
CA TYR A 64 16.11 -2.17 -9.71
C TYR A 64 16.57 -2.24 -8.25
N TYR A 65 16.04 -3.20 -7.48
CA TYR A 65 16.34 -3.36 -6.08
C TYR A 65 17.84 -3.31 -5.80
N GLN A 66 18.21 -2.49 -4.82
CA GLN A 66 19.59 -2.39 -4.36
C GLN A 66 19.74 -3.18 -3.08
N HIS A 67 20.40 -4.34 -3.19
CA HIS A 67 20.77 -5.14 -2.03
C HIS A 67 21.68 -4.34 -1.09
N ALA A 68 21.12 -3.99 0.06
CA ALA A 68 21.81 -3.37 1.17
C ALA A 68 21.09 -3.74 2.47
N THR A 69 21.80 -3.66 3.58
CA THR A 69 21.20 -3.89 4.90
C THR A 69 21.47 -2.74 5.85
N TRP A 70 20.53 -2.49 6.75
CA TRP A 70 20.68 -1.55 7.85
C TRP A 70 20.26 -2.23 9.15
N LYS A 71 21.22 -2.43 10.05
CA LYS A 71 20.99 -3.10 11.36
C LYS A 71 20.26 -4.45 11.24
N GLY A 72 20.57 -5.22 10.19
CA GLY A 72 19.97 -6.53 9.93
C GLY A 72 18.67 -6.52 9.12
N PHE A 73 18.11 -5.34 8.80
CA PHE A 73 16.97 -5.22 7.89
C PHE A 73 17.44 -5.04 6.45
N THR A 74 16.82 -5.73 5.49
CA THR A 74 17.02 -5.47 4.06
C THR A 74 16.45 -4.12 3.68
N SER A 75 17.16 -3.42 2.80
CA SER A 75 16.75 -2.12 2.27
C SER A 75 15.44 -2.20 1.48
N ALA A 76 14.74 -1.07 1.36
CA ALA A 76 13.62 -0.86 0.44
C ALA A 76 13.95 0.13 -0.69
N CYS A 77 15.24 0.47 -0.87
CA CYS A 77 15.69 1.33 -1.96
C CYS A 77 15.34 0.71 -3.33
N ASN A 78 14.86 1.54 -4.25
CA ASN A 78 14.45 1.14 -5.60
C ASN A 78 13.26 0.16 -5.69
N ILE A 79 12.56 -0.09 -4.58
CA ILE A 79 11.29 -0.84 -4.61
C ILE A 79 10.15 0.13 -4.95
N PHE A 80 9.97 0.39 -6.25
CA PHE A 80 8.98 1.37 -6.76
C PHE A 80 7.52 0.98 -6.53
N VAL A 81 7.23 -0.32 -6.40
CA VAL A 81 5.89 -0.84 -6.07
C VAL A 81 5.47 -0.59 -4.62
N ASN A 82 6.40 -0.23 -3.73
CA ASN A 82 6.11 0.15 -2.35
C ASN A 82 5.49 1.55 -2.27
N ALA A 83 4.41 1.73 -3.03
CA ALA A 83 3.69 2.97 -3.29
C ALA A 83 2.32 2.96 -2.62
N ILE A 84 1.81 4.16 -2.33
CA ILE A 84 0.43 4.31 -1.83
C ILE A 84 -0.50 4.49 -3.02
N VAL A 85 -1.46 3.58 -3.19
CA VAL A 85 -2.48 3.68 -4.23
C VAL A 85 -3.80 4.13 -3.61
N THR A 86 -4.33 5.25 -4.09
CA THR A 86 -5.66 5.80 -3.74
C THR A 86 -6.57 5.76 -4.96
N ASP A 87 -7.82 6.19 -4.83
CA ASP A 87 -8.76 6.24 -5.94
C ASP A 87 -8.27 7.10 -7.11
N GLN A 88 -7.59 8.22 -6.80
CA GLN A 88 -7.20 9.25 -7.79
C GLN A 88 -5.68 9.38 -7.99
N TYR A 89 -4.88 8.94 -7.02
CA TYR A 89 -3.43 9.17 -6.99
C TYR A 89 -2.65 7.91 -6.68
N ILE A 90 -1.43 7.85 -7.19
CA ILE A 90 -0.40 6.89 -6.78
C ILE A 90 0.80 7.69 -6.26
N TYR A 91 1.17 7.49 -5.01
CA TYR A 91 2.34 8.12 -4.42
C TYR A 91 3.52 7.14 -4.54
N MET A 92 4.32 7.35 -5.58
CA MET A 92 5.44 6.49 -5.94
C MET A 92 6.71 6.95 -5.20
N PRO A 93 7.45 6.05 -4.53
CA PRO A 93 8.72 6.41 -3.94
C PRO A 93 9.76 6.77 -5.03
N THR A 94 10.60 7.75 -4.74
CA THR A 94 11.77 8.12 -5.54
C THR A 94 13.01 8.10 -4.67
N PHE A 95 14.15 7.76 -5.25
CA PHE A 95 15.37 7.46 -4.51
C PHE A 95 16.56 8.35 -4.86
N ASN A 96 16.31 9.45 -5.61
CA ASN A 96 17.36 10.29 -6.19
C ASN A 96 18.31 9.46 -7.07
N GLY A 97 17.72 8.52 -7.83
CA GLY A 97 18.42 7.52 -8.62
C GLY A 97 18.12 7.62 -10.12
N PRO A 98 18.93 6.95 -10.97
CA PRO A 98 18.80 7.04 -12.43
C PRO A 98 17.50 6.43 -12.97
N HIS A 99 16.80 5.61 -12.17
CA HIS A 99 15.59 4.89 -12.59
C HIS A 99 14.29 5.59 -12.20
N ASP A 100 14.33 6.66 -11.39
CA ASP A 100 13.13 7.33 -10.86
C ASP A 100 12.23 7.84 -11.99
N THR A 101 12.80 8.54 -12.98
CA THR A 101 12.04 9.07 -14.12
C THR A 101 11.45 7.95 -14.98
N SER A 102 12.24 6.93 -15.33
CA SER A 102 11.74 5.82 -16.14
C SER A 102 10.62 5.05 -15.45
N MET A 103 10.72 4.87 -14.13
CA MET A 103 9.67 4.17 -13.39
C MET A 103 8.43 5.02 -13.19
N PHE A 104 8.60 6.33 -13.00
CA PHE A 104 7.48 7.27 -12.98
C PHE A 104 6.67 7.17 -14.27
N ASP A 105 7.34 7.28 -15.42
CA ASP A 105 6.69 7.24 -16.73
C ASP A 105 6.02 5.88 -17.00
N LEU A 106 6.70 4.78 -16.64
CA LEU A 106 6.16 3.43 -16.79
C LEU A 106 4.87 3.24 -15.97
N ILE A 107 4.88 3.59 -14.68
CA ILE A 107 3.71 3.47 -13.80
C ILE A 107 2.58 4.38 -14.29
N GLN A 108 2.90 5.62 -14.67
CA GLN A 108 1.92 6.58 -15.19
C GLN A 108 1.28 6.08 -16.49
N SER A 109 2.02 5.38 -17.35
CA SER A 109 1.49 4.82 -18.61
C SER A 109 0.46 3.70 -18.41
N HIS A 110 0.41 3.10 -17.22
CA HIS A 110 -0.47 1.96 -16.92
C HIS A 110 -1.73 2.32 -16.13
N THR A 111 -1.93 3.61 -15.82
CA THR A 111 -3.05 4.08 -15.01
C THR A 111 -3.51 5.47 -15.39
N ILE A 112 -4.79 5.73 -15.17
CA ILE A 112 -5.37 7.08 -15.28
C ILE A 112 -5.19 7.89 -13.98
N LYS A 113 -4.76 7.24 -12.90
CA LYS A 113 -4.45 7.91 -11.63
C LYS A 113 -3.25 8.84 -11.85
N LYS A 114 -3.25 9.97 -11.16
CA LYS A 114 -2.08 10.86 -11.19
C LYS A 114 -0.98 10.27 -10.32
N VAL A 115 0.19 10.01 -10.90
CA VAL A 115 1.38 9.58 -10.15
C VAL A 115 2.04 10.82 -9.53
N ILE A 116 2.42 10.71 -8.26
CA ILE A 116 3.09 11.74 -7.47
C ILE A 116 4.37 11.13 -6.93
N ALA A 117 5.51 11.73 -7.26
CA ALA A 117 6.80 11.34 -6.72
C ALA A 117 6.90 11.73 -5.24
N VAL A 118 7.40 10.82 -4.41
CA VAL A 118 7.66 11.02 -2.97
C VAL A 118 9.11 10.62 -2.66
N PRO A 119 9.98 11.59 -2.32
CA PRO A 119 11.36 11.31 -1.92
C PRO A 119 11.40 10.38 -0.69
N ALA A 120 12.02 9.22 -0.85
CA ALA A 120 12.13 8.18 0.19
C ALA A 120 13.58 7.80 0.48
N GLU A 121 14.56 8.39 -0.19
CA GLU A 121 15.99 8.04 -0.14
C GLU A 121 16.59 8.10 1.26
N LYS A 122 16.03 8.93 2.14
CA LYS A 122 16.50 9.12 3.52
C LYS A 122 15.95 8.10 4.52
N VAL A 123 15.02 7.24 4.11
CA VAL A 123 14.37 6.26 4.99
C VAL A 123 14.37 4.86 4.39
N SER A 124 14.41 4.72 3.06
CA SER A 124 14.31 3.42 2.38
C SER A 124 15.42 2.45 2.76
N PHE A 125 16.63 2.92 3.05
CA PHE A 125 17.73 2.07 3.49
C PHE A 125 17.46 1.39 4.85
N MET A 126 16.50 1.89 5.64
CA MET A 126 16.09 1.31 6.92
C MET A 126 15.06 0.18 6.76
N GLY A 127 14.69 -0.17 5.52
CA GLY A 127 13.88 -1.35 5.17
C GLY A 127 12.39 -1.11 4.95
N GLY A 128 11.96 0.15 4.86
CA GLY A 128 10.59 0.49 4.48
C GLY A 128 10.54 1.72 3.60
N SER A 129 9.57 1.80 2.70
CA SER A 129 9.38 2.95 1.80
C SER A 129 7.99 3.56 2.01
N VAL A 130 7.50 4.32 1.02
CA VAL A 130 6.30 5.16 1.11
C VAL A 130 5.08 4.36 1.57
N ARG A 131 4.89 3.13 1.09
CA ARG A 131 3.77 2.27 1.54
C ARG A 131 3.95 1.83 2.99
N CYS A 132 5.11 1.30 3.36
CA CYS A 132 5.36 0.79 4.71
C CYS A 132 5.23 1.86 5.81
N LEU A 133 5.55 3.11 5.48
CA LEU A 133 5.50 4.25 6.42
C LEU A 133 4.14 4.96 6.44
N SER A 134 3.13 4.38 5.81
CA SER A 134 1.84 5.02 5.61
C SER A 134 0.68 4.16 6.06
N TRP A 135 -0.40 4.84 6.41
CA TRP A 135 -1.68 4.22 6.68
C TRP A 135 -2.79 5.03 6.02
N GLN A 136 -3.64 4.36 5.24
CA GLN A 136 -4.84 5.01 4.70
C GLN A 136 -6.00 4.77 5.65
N VAL A 137 -6.62 5.84 6.12
CA VAL A 137 -7.82 5.77 6.94
C VAL A 137 -9.02 5.97 6.03
N ALA A 138 -9.96 5.02 6.04
CA ALA A 138 -11.23 5.19 5.36
C ALA A 138 -12.18 6.04 6.22
N SER A 139 -12.93 6.92 5.56
CA SER A 139 -13.91 7.78 6.23
C SER A 139 -14.93 6.93 6.99
N GLY A 140 -15.24 7.32 8.24
CA GLY A 140 -16.15 6.59 9.12
C GLY A 140 -15.47 5.65 10.12
N PHE A 141 -14.16 5.36 9.95
CA PHE A 141 -13.36 4.60 10.91
C PHE A 141 -12.33 5.49 11.60
N ASP A 142 -11.86 5.07 12.77
CA ASP A 142 -10.79 5.74 13.49
C ASP A 142 -9.40 5.38 12.94
N ILE A 143 -8.34 5.90 13.59
CA ILE A 143 -6.95 5.67 13.16
C ILE A 143 -6.53 4.18 13.24
N CYS A 144 -7.25 3.35 14.01
CA CYS A 144 -7.02 1.90 14.06
C CYS A 144 -7.90 1.14 13.05
N ASN A 145 -8.58 1.85 12.15
CA ASN A 145 -9.55 1.30 11.19
C ASN A 145 -10.73 0.59 11.87
N GLY A 146 -11.08 1.00 13.09
CA GLY A 146 -12.24 0.52 13.80
C GLY A 146 -13.32 1.58 13.97
N MET A 147 -14.53 1.13 14.31
CA MET A 147 -15.61 2.03 14.71
C MET A 147 -16.53 1.34 15.72
N PHE A 148 -17.19 2.16 16.54
CA PHE A 148 -18.37 1.72 17.25
C PHE A 148 -19.50 1.51 16.26
N TYR A 149 -19.99 0.27 16.15
CA TYR A 149 -20.99 -0.09 15.14
C TYR A 149 -22.41 -0.16 15.71
N ASP A 150 -22.58 -0.03 17.02
CA ASP A 150 -23.88 0.01 17.67
C ASP A 150 -23.96 0.98 18.86
N SER A 151 -25.19 1.21 19.32
CA SER A 151 -25.52 2.16 20.39
C SER A 151 -25.12 1.69 21.80
N ILE A 152 -24.69 0.44 21.94
CA ILE A 152 -24.28 -0.15 23.22
C ILE A 152 -22.75 -0.20 23.37
N GLY A 153 -22.01 0.31 22.38
CA GLY A 153 -20.57 0.52 22.46
C GLY A 153 -19.72 -0.64 21.99
N ASN A 154 -20.24 -1.54 21.14
CA ASN A 154 -19.40 -2.57 20.55
C ASN A 154 -18.50 -1.97 19.47
N TYR A 155 -17.21 -2.30 19.55
CA TYR A 155 -16.16 -1.82 18.67
C TYR A 155 -15.67 -2.95 17.77
N ALA A 156 -15.55 -2.68 16.47
CA ALA A 156 -15.07 -3.66 15.49
C ALA A 156 -14.04 -3.03 14.55
N TYR A 157 -13.08 -3.84 14.10
CA TYR A 157 -12.12 -3.49 13.06
C TYR A 157 -12.66 -3.85 11.68
N PHE A 158 -12.45 -2.97 10.72
CA PHE A 158 -12.90 -3.16 9.35
C PHE A 158 -11.70 -3.25 8.41
N ALA A 159 -11.79 -4.11 7.40
CA ALA A 159 -10.84 -4.15 6.30
C ALA A 159 -11.39 -3.34 5.14
N THR A 160 -10.58 -2.52 4.49
CA THR A 160 -11.01 -1.67 3.37
C THR A 160 -10.53 -2.24 2.04
N ARG A 161 -11.10 -1.78 0.93
CA ARG A 161 -10.69 -2.22 -0.42
C ARG A 161 -9.22 -1.88 -0.73
N THR A 162 -8.67 -0.87 -0.08
CA THR A 162 -7.26 -0.46 -0.21
C THR A 162 -6.35 -1.11 0.85
N TYR A 163 -6.92 -1.96 1.72
CA TYR A 163 -6.19 -2.61 2.81
C TYR A 163 -6.79 -4.01 3.14
N PRO A 164 -6.29 -5.08 2.50
CA PRO A 164 -6.74 -6.45 2.77
C PRO A 164 -6.00 -7.12 3.94
N TYR A 165 -5.48 -6.38 4.93
CA TYR A 165 -4.88 -6.94 6.15
C TYR A 165 -5.49 -6.27 7.40
N ILE A 166 -5.33 -6.85 8.59
CA ILE A 166 -5.79 -6.25 9.86
C ILE A 166 -4.56 -6.11 10.76
N THR A 167 -3.77 -5.06 10.54
CA THR A 167 -2.65 -4.67 11.42
C THR A 167 -2.91 -3.26 11.92
N GLY A 168 -3.90 -3.12 12.80
CA GLY A 168 -4.26 -1.87 13.45
C GLY A 168 -3.73 -1.80 14.89
N CYS A 169 -3.63 -0.58 15.42
CA CYS A 169 -3.43 -0.35 16.86
C CYS A 169 -4.55 -1.03 17.67
N PHE A 170 -4.23 -1.47 18.90
CA PHE A 170 -5.20 -2.11 19.79
C PHE A 170 -6.08 -1.07 20.48
N GLY A 171 -7.40 -1.16 20.25
CA GLY A 171 -8.42 -0.33 20.89
C GLY A 171 -8.98 0.76 19.97
N PRO A 172 -9.89 1.61 20.49
CA PRO A 172 -10.25 2.83 19.81
C PRO A 172 -9.03 3.74 19.70
N GLY A 173 -8.85 4.33 18.51
CA GLY A 173 -7.75 5.23 18.23
C GLY A 173 -7.68 6.41 19.20
N ASN A 174 -6.46 6.90 19.48
CA ASN A 174 -6.27 8.05 20.36
C ASN A 174 -6.90 9.30 19.72
N TYR A 175 -7.86 9.92 20.40
CA TYR A 175 -8.51 11.15 19.94
C TYR A 175 -7.77 12.34 20.56
N PRO A 176 -6.92 13.06 19.81
CA PRO A 176 -6.19 14.18 20.37
C PRO A 176 -7.16 15.27 20.86
N SER A 177 -6.82 15.89 21.99
CA SER A 177 -7.53 17.05 22.54
C SER A 177 -7.38 18.32 21.70
N VAL A 178 -6.50 18.28 20.68
CA VAL A 178 -6.38 19.31 19.66
C VAL A 178 -7.44 19.03 18.58
N LEU A 179 -8.44 19.90 18.49
CA LEU A 179 -9.44 19.82 17.43
C LEU A 179 -8.75 20.11 16.08
N PRO A 180 -8.86 19.23 15.07
CA PRO A 180 -8.32 19.51 13.75
C PRO A 180 -9.00 20.76 13.16
N SER A 181 -8.21 21.73 12.70
CA SER A 181 -8.72 22.86 11.92
C SER A 181 -8.95 22.39 10.48
N CYS A 182 -10.15 22.62 9.95
CA CYS A 182 -10.46 22.28 8.56
C CYS A 182 -9.48 22.95 7.59
N THR A 183 -8.92 22.17 6.67
CA THR A 183 -8.25 22.73 5.48
C THR A 183 -9.25 23.53 4.65
N THR A 184 -8.79 24.61 4.00
CA THR A 184 -9.58 25.33 2.98
C THR A 184 -9.86 24.46 1.75
N ASN A 185 -9.13 23.36 1.59
CA ASN A 185 -9.29 22.37 0.53
C ASN A 185 -10.00 21.11 1.02
N LYS A 186 -11.18 21.26 1.64
CA LYS A 186 -11.95 20.13 2.17
C LYS A 186 -12.54 19.26 1.03
N PRO A 187 -12.41 17.92 1.05
CA PRO A 187 -13.27 17.03 0.27
C PRO A 187 -14.75 17.30 0.56
N LYS A 188 -15.59 17.04 -0.45
CA LYS A 188 -17.05 17.31 -0.41
C LYS A 188 -17.77 16.60 0.75
N ALA A 189 -17.17 15.55 1.30
CA ALA A 189 -17.65 14.88 2.50
C ALA A 189 -16.47 14.52 3.41
N TYR A 190 -16.61 14.87 4.69
CA TYR A 190 -15.93 14.18 5.79
C TYR A 190 -17.04 13.59 6.65
N THR A 191 -17.20 12.28 6.65
CA THR A 191 -18.08 11.65 7.64
C THR A 191 -17.28 11.47 8.93
N LYS A 192 -17.36 12.50 9.79
CA LYS A 192 -17.11 12.32 11.21
C LYS A 192 -18.09 11.22 11.67
N SER A 193 -17.59 10.20 12.36
CA SER A 193 -18.49 9.28 13.07
C SER A 193 -19.40 10.11 13.98
N SER A 194 -20.71 9.96 13.82
CA SER A 194 -21.72 10.65 14.62
C SER A 194 -21.67 10.25 16.11
N TYR A 195 -20.85 9.27 16.48
CA TYR A 195 -20.60 8.86 17.86
C TYR A 195 -19.51 9.68 18.57
N VAL A 196 -18.85 10.63 17.89
CA VAL A 196 -17.80 11.50 18.48
C VAL A 196 -18.38 12.79 19.08
N LEU A 197 -19.70 12.86 19.25
CA LEU A 197 -20.38 13.96 19.95
C LEU A 197 -21.26 13.40 21.07
N LYS A 198 -20.65 12.81 22.09
CA LYS A 198 -21.16 12.81 23.47
C LYS A 198 -20.00 12.97 24.42
#